data_AF-L7JL76-F1
#
_entry.id   AF-L7JL76-F1
#
_cell.length_a   1.000
_cell.length_b   1.000
_cell.length_c   1.000
_cell.angle_alpha   90.00
_cell.angle_beta   90.00
_cell.angle_gamma   90.00
#
_symmetry.space_group_name_H-M   'P 1'
#
loop_
_entity.id
_entity.type
_entity.pdbx_description
1 polymer ?
#
loop_
_entity_poly.entity_id
_entity_poly.type
_entity_poly.pdbx_seq_one_letter_code
_entity_poly.pdbx_strand_id
1 'polypeptide(L)'
;MSRNTEGAKPPPFSDVGNHPPFATALAGILGPQPESLYWDNDRGVLADPNCSTAGKYLQQDSVEPPPLVTMWRAGLVNVSNVRSSPLQYCTAVNYMPPSWHWLQSQVRSAILYGPDLSAPFAKFFQNGFTLTVLSLRHPLATAAHQVICFARVFQCSAPDNLCHSFRLFAPTTVNMKFNALALLVGLVAASPLETREELIKRQANQACNIGYCTQNGGTRGGAGGSTVTVKTLSALTEAAGRSGPLTIIVSGNIQGSAKVRVTADKTIYGERGSSLTGIGLYIRQAKNVIVRNMKISGVKASNGDAIGIDASTNVWVDHCDLKGDLNAGKDDLDGLLDISHGADFITVSHVYFHDAQRLTLGNPSPPTDSWKASLIGHSDNNASEDRGKLRVTYANNHWQRINSRTPLLRFGTLHVVNSYYDTVMASGINTRMGAQAFVQSTAFNNCANKAILFEDSPQTGYAVTEDVSLGGSSNTAPKGTLSAGSFPYSKIATIGSGNVKNQVPGQAGQIL
;
A
#
# COMPACT_ATOMS: atom_id res chain seq x y z
N MET A 1 37.64 -41.57 34.58
CA MET A 1 37.04 -42.16 35.80
C MET A 1 35.53 -42.17 35.63
N SER A 2 34.94 -43.36 35.65
CA SER A 2 33.51 -43.61 35.61
C SER A 2 32.84 -43.23 36.94
N ARG A 3 31.61 -42.71 36.89
CA ARG A 3 30.47 -43.27 37.63
C ARG A 3 29.13 -42.61 37.26
N ASN A 4 28.16 -43.51 37.10
CA ASN A 4 26.73 -43.31 36.86
C ASN A 4 25.99 -42.73 38.07
N THR A 5 24.80 -42.18 37.82
CA THR A 5 23.49 -42.45 38.50
C THR A 5 22.41 -41.65 37.74
N GLU A 6 21.51 -42.32 37.00
CA GLU A 6 20.09 -42.59 37.37
C GLU A 6 19.35 -41.32 37.84
N GLY A 7 18.27 -40.83 37.23
CA GLY A 7 17.11 -41.53 36.68
C GLY A 7 15.88 -41.14 37.52
N ALA A 8 15.16 -40.07 37.15
CA ALA A 8 13.92 -39.67 37.83
C ALA A 8 12.82 -39.33 36.81
N LYS A 9 11.77 -40.16 36.84
CA LYS A 9 10.50 -40.04 36.09
C LYS A 9 9.51 -39.19 36.90
N PRO A 10 8.71 -38.29 36.32
CA PRO A 10 7.66 -37.59 37.05
C PRO A 10 6.38 -38.45 37.23
N PRO A 11 5.58 -38.22 38.28
CA PRO A 11 4.38 -39.00 38.60
C PRO A 11 3.15 -38.56 37.79
N PRO A 12 2.07 -39.38 37.76
CA PRO A 12 0.92 -39.15 36.87
C PRO A 12 -0.09 -38.14 37.43
N PHE A 13 -0.76 -37.43 36.52
CA PHE A 13 -1.92 -36.58 36.82
C PHE A 13 -3.17 -37.44 37.08
N SER A 14 -3.89 -37.12 38.15
CA SER A 14 -5.23 -37.62 38.45
C SER A 14 -6.25 -36.46 38.42
N ASP A 15 -7.32 -36.67 37.66
CA ASP A 15 -8.56 -35.87 37.62
C ASP A 15 -9.21 -35.71 39.00
N VAL A 16 -9.64 -34.49 39.37
CA VAL A 16 -10.91 -34.21 40.08
C VAL A 16 -11.30 -32.73 39.89
N GLY A 17 -12.56 -32.44 39.53
CA GLY A 17 -13.30 -31.34 40.17
C GLY A 17 -13.97 -30.29 39.29
N ASN A 18 -15.25 -30.50 38.99
CA ASN A 18 -16.21 -29.52 38.48
C ASN A 18 -16.63 -28.47 39.55
N HIS A 19 -16.99 -27.28 39.05
CA HIS A 19 -17.95 -26.26 39.54
C HIS A 19 -17.45 -24.92 40.15
N PRO A 20 -18.19 -23.80 39.90
CA PRO A 20 -17.71 -22.40 39.95
C PRO A 20 -18.28 -21.59 41.14
N PRO A 21 -17.94 -20.29 41.26
CA PRO A 21 -18.91 -19.36 41.83
C PRO A 21 -19.10 -18.03 41.05
N PHE A 22 -20.37 -17.80 40.72
CA PHE A 22 -21.17 -16.57 40.76
C PHE A 22 -20.53 -15.20 41.09
N ALA A 23 -20.77 -14.25 40.18
CA ALA A 23 -21.15 -12.85 40.40
C ALA A 23 -21.85 -12.43 39.07
N THR A 24 -23.00 -11.76 38.95
CA THR A 24 -23.65 -10.73 39.77
C THR A 24 -25.09 -10.57 39.27
N ALA A 25 -26.02 -10.26 40.18
CA ALA A 25 -27.36 -9.77 39.85
C ALA A 25 -27.35 -8.25 39.62
N LEU A 26 -27.92 -7.76 38.52
CA LEU A 26 -28.82 -6.58 38.50
C LEU A 26 -29.45 -6.42 37.10
N ALA A 27 -30.74 -6.68 37.01
CA ALA A 27 -31.58 -6.26 35.90
C ALA A 27 -32.09 -4.83 36.18
N GLY A 28 -32.04 -3.95 35.18
CA GLY A 28 -32.70 -2.65 35.25
C GLY A 28 -32.28 -1.69 34.14
N ILE A 29 -33.23 -1.42 33.24
CA ILE A 29 -33.26 -0.35 32.24
C ILE A 29 -32.55 -0.68 30.92
N LEU A 30 -33.31 -1.22 29.97
CA LEU A 30 -33.42 -0.87 28.54
C LEU A 30 -34.38 -1.88 27.88
N GLY A 31 -35.26 -1.43 26.99
CA GLY A 31 -36.28 -2.25 26.30
C GLY A 31 -35.70 -3.38 25.42
N PRO A 32 -36.54 -4.22 24.79
CA PRO A 32 -36.10 -5.44 24.12
C PRO A 32 -35.15 -5.11 22.96
N GLN A 33 -33.93 -5.67 23.03
CA GLN A 33 -32.97 -5.68 21.92
C GLN A 33 -33.43 -6.69 20.85
N PRO A 34 -33.20 -6.47 19.55
CA PRO A 34 -33.41 -7.52 18.56
C PRO A 34 -32.36 -8.62 18.77
N GLU A 35 -32.80 -9.84 19.07
CA GLU A 35 -31.92 -11.01 19.16
C GLU A 35 -31.31 -11.30 17.79
N SER A 36 -30.00 -11.50 17.77
CA SER A 36 -29.21 -11.74 16.57
C SER A 36 -29.47 -13.13 15.97
N LEU A 37 -29.49 -13.21 14.63
CA LEU A 37 -29.46 -14.45 13.86
C LEU A 37 -28.38 -15.42 14.40
N TYR A 38 -28.68 -16.72 14.45
CA TYR A 38 -27.74 -17.75 14.89
C TYR A 38 -27.43 -18.75 13.77
N TRP A 39 -26.28 -19.40 13.86
CA TRP A 39 -25.86 -20.44 12.91
C TRP A 39 -26.29 -21.81 13.42
N ASP A 40 -27.17 -22.50 12.68
CA ASP A 40 -27.63 -23.85 12.99
C ASP A 40 -26.61 -24.87 12.47
N ASN A 41 -25.82 -25.43 13.39
CA ASN A 41 -24.75 -26.38 13.09
C ASN A 41 -25.25 -27.70 12.49
N ASP A 42 -26.49 -28.10 12.77
CA ASP A 42 -27.04 -29.37 12.27
C ASP A 42 -27.47 -29.23 10.79
N ARG A 43 -27.71 -28.00 10.32
CA ARG A 43 -28.24 -27.73 8.97
C ARG A 43 -27.36 -26.84 8.11
N GLY A 44 -26.31 -26.24 8.68
CA GLY A 44 -25.33 -25.42 7.96
C GLY A 44 -25.88 -24.12 7.39
N VAL A 45 -26.83 -23.46 8.09
CA VAL A 45 -27.47 -22.21 7.64
C VAL A 45 -27.65 -21.19 8.79
N LEU A 46 -27.74 -19.90 8.44
CA LEU A 46 -28.14 -18.81 9.35
C LEU A 46 -29.66 -18.80 9.51
N ALA A 47 -30.16 -18.83 10.75
CA ALA A 47 -31.59 -18.90 11.07
C ALA A 47 -32.05 -17.72 11.95
N ASP A 48 -33.30 -17.30 11.76
CA ASP A 48 -34.03 -16.34 12.61
C ASP A 48 -34.97 -17.11 13.56
N PRO A 49 -34.86 -16.92 14.88
CA PRO A 49 -35.68 -17.63 15.86
C PRO A 49 -37.18 -17.31 15.78
N ASN A 50 -37.61 -16.22 15.13
CA ASN A 50 -39.03 -15.83 15.05
C ASN A 50 -39.77 -16.41 13.84
N CYS A 51 -39.09 -17.12 12.94
CA CYS A 51 -39.68 -17.61 11.71
C CYS A 51 -40.22 -19.05 11.86
N SER A 52 -41.29 -19.24 12.64
CA SER A 52 -41.99 -20.53 12.73
C SER A 52 -43.03 -20.65 11.61
N THR A 53 -42.61 -20.91 10.38
CA THR A 53 -43.46 -21.52 9.33
C THR A 53 -42.60 -22.01 8.16
N ALA A 54 -42.93 -23.22 7.70
CA ALA A 54 -42.15 -23.93 6.68
C ALA A 54 -42.04 -23.16 5.36
N GLY A 55 -40.81 -23.06 4.85
CA GLY A 55 -40.53 -22.87 3.43
C GLY A 55 -40.08 -21.45 3.01
N LYS A 56 -38.77 -21.22 3.05
CA LYS A 56 -37.93 -20.63 1.97
C LYS A 56 -36.55 -20.28 2.55
N TYR A 57 -35.58 -21.16 2.33
CA TYR A 57 -34.17 -20.92 2.61
C TYR A 57 -33.48 -20.35 1.36
N LEU A 58 -32.47 -19.49 1.55
CA LEU A 58 -31.61 -19.02 0.47
C LEU A 58 -30.63 -20.15 0.10
N GLN A 59 -30.88 -20.83 -1.02
CA GLN A 59 -29.98 -21.83 -1.59
C GLN A 59 -28.99 -21.13 -2.52
N GLN A 60 -27.69 -21.36 -2.31
CA GLN A 60 -26.63 -20.93 -3.23
C GLN A 60 -26.24 -22.16 -4.08
N ASP A 61 -26.73 -22.22 -5.32
CA ASP A 61 -26.39 -23.30 -6.24
C ASP A 61 -24.92 -23.20 -6.67
N SER A 62 -24.18 -24.27 -6.40
CA SER A 62 -22.84 -24.58 -6.90
C SER A 62 -22.91 -25.04 -8.35
N VAL A 63 -22.17 -24.38 -9.26
CA VAL A 63 -21.99 -24.84 -10.64
C VAL A 63 -20.48 -25.00 -10.91
N GLU A 64 -20.05 -26.22 -11.17
CA GLU A 64 -18.74 -26.58 -11.73
C GLU A 64 -18.60 -26.08 -13.20
N PRO A 65 -17.38 -25.85 -13.72
CA PRO A 65 -17.19 -25.35 -15.09
C PRO A 65 -17.10 -26.50 -16.11
N PRO A 66 -17.76 -26.40 -17.29
CA PRO A 66 -17.45 -27.26 -18.43
C PRO A 66 -16.37 -26.64 -19.35
N PRO A 67 -15.69 -27.44 -20.19
CA PRO A 67 -14.53 -27.01 -20.97
C PRO A 67 -14.93 -26.29 -22.28
N LEU A 68 -13.95 -25.55 -22.81
CA LEU A 68 -13.94 -24.81 -24.08
C LEU A 68 -14.61 -25.54 -25.26
N VAL A 69 -15.70 -24.98 -25.80
CA VAL A 69 -16.09 -25.10 -27.22
C VAL A 69 -16.77 -23.81 -27.70
N THR A 70 -16.23 -23.22 -28.76
CA THR A 70 -16.81 -22.15 -29.59
C THR A 70 -18.17 -22.54 -30.17
N MET A 71 -19.19 -21.69 -30.05
CA MET A 71 -20.27 -21.58 -31.05
C MET A 71 -21.12 -20.31 -30.87
N TRP A 72 -21.31 -19.60 -31.98
CA TRP A 72 -22.28 -18.51 -32.16
C TRP A 72 -23.72 -19.05 -32.14
N ARG A 73 -24.66 -18.36 -31.45
CA ARG A 73 -26.05 -18.17 -31.91
C ARG A 73 -26.84 -17.21 -31.02
N ALA A 74 -27.61 -16.33 -31.68
CA ALA A 74 -28.58 -15.42 -31.10
C ALA A 74 -29.89 -16.13 -30.74
N GLY A 75 -30.58 -15.67 -29.69
CA GLY A 75 -31.94 -16.09 -29.34
C GLY A 75 -32.60 -15.11 -28.37
N LEU A 76 -33.59 -14.38 -28.88
CA LEU A 76 -34.56 -13.59 -28.10
C LEU A 76 -35.52 -14.54 -27.36
N VAL A 77 -35.82 -14.25 -26.10
CA VAL A 77 -36.98 -14.82 -25.40
C VAL A 77 -37.80 -13.69 -24.80
N ASN A 78 -39.09 -13.69 -25.16
CA ASN A 78 -40.14 -12.78 -24.77
C ASN A 78 -40.94 -13.42 -23.62
N VAL A 79 -41.26 -12.70 -22.56
CA VAL A 79 -42.14 -13.19 -21.48
C VAL A 79 -43.24 -12.18 -21.22
N SER A 80 -44.47 -12.61 -21.47
CA SER A 80 -45.72 -11.90 -21.19
C SER A 80 -46.47 -12.55 -20.00
N ASN A 81 -47.18 -11.70 -19.27
CA ASN A 81 -48.28 -11.96 -18.31
C ASN A 81 -47.97 -12.51 -16.90
N VAL A 82 -48.15 -11.66 -15.86
CA VAL A 82 -49.05 -11.89 -14.70
C VAL A 82 -49.58 -10.53 -14.18
N ARG A 83 -50.89 -10.45 -13.86
CA ARG A 83 -51.62 -9.27 -13.32
C ARG A 83 -51.87 -9.38 -11.79
N SER A 84 -51.88 -8.22 -11.11
CA SER A 84 -52.69 -7.72 -9.94
C SER A 84 -53.19 -8.71 -8.85
N SER A 85 -53.08 -8.51 -7.52
CA SER A 85 -53.30 -7.32 -6.63
C SER A 85 -52.99 -7.69 -5.14
N PRO A 86 -53.46 -6.96 -4.09
CA PRO A 86 -52.73 -5.98 -3.27
C PRO A 86 -52.43 -6.42 -1.81
N LEU A 87 -51.49 -5.78 -1.10
CA LEU A 87 -51.63 -5.30 0.30
C LEU A 87 -50.31 -4.81 0.94
N GLN A 88 -50.44 -3.61 1.53
CA GLN A 88 -49.88 -3.08 2.78
C GLN A 88 -48.36 -2.97 3.03
N TYR A 89 -48.01 -1.74 3.41
CA TYR A 89 -46.71 -1.22 3.81
C TYR A 89 -46.18 -1.87 5.10
N CYS A 90 -44.95 -2.38 5.03
CA CYS A 90 -44.01 -2.37 6.15
C CYS A 90 -42.78 -1.56 5.72
N THR A 91 -42.58 -0.43 6.38
CA THR A 91 -41.47 0.49 6.20
C THR A 91 -40.16 -0.18 6.60
N ALA A 92 -39.29 -0.46 5.62
CA ALA A 92 -37.89 -0.79 5.87
C ALA A 92 -37.05 0.48 5.65
N VAL A 93 -36.51 1.01 6.75
CA VAL A 93 -35.43 2.01 6.74
C VAL A 93 -34.17 1.30 6.24
N ASN A 94 -33.90 1.40 4.93
CA ASN A 94 -32.64 0.95 4.38
C ASN A 94 -31.56 2.00 4.65
N TYR A 95 -30.64 1.65 5.55
CA TYR A 95 -29.30 2.22 5.61
C TYR A 95 -28.65 2.09 4.22
N MET A 96 -28.27 3.21 3.63
CA MET A 96 -27.49 3.27 2.37
C MET A 96 -26.06 2.76 2.62
N PRO A 97 -25.57 1.76 1.86
CA PRO A 97 -24.13 1.49 1.77
C PRO A 97 -23.48 2.41 0.72
N PRO A 98 -22.23 2.88 0.93
CA PRO A 98 -21.55 3.79 0.02
C PRO A 98 -20.97 3.02 -1.18
N SER A 99 -21.72 2.94 -2.27
CA SER A 99 -21.22 2.45 -3.57
C SER A 99 -21.28 3.55 -4.64
N TRP A 100 -20.58 4.65 -4.37
CA TRP A 100 -20.29 5.69 -5.37
C TRP A 100 -18.79 5.82 -5.58
N HIS A 101 -18.14 4.82 -6.20
CA HIS A 101 -16.83 4.97 -6.87
C HIS A 101 -16.61 3.87 -7.92
N TRP A 102 -17.64 3.55 -8.69
CA TRP A 102 -17.56 2.60 -9.81
C TRP A 102 -18.29 3.11 -11.07
N LEU A 103 -18.18 4.42 -11.34
CA LEU A 103 -18.61 5.01 -12.61
C LEU A 103 -17.70 6.15 -13.12
N GLN A 104 -16.47 6.27 -12.59
CA GLN A 104 -15.44 7.19 -13.10
C GLN A 104 -14.29 6.49 -13.84
N SER A 105 -14.21 5.15 -13.82
CA SER A 105 -13.12 4.40 -14.46
C SER A 105 -13.39 3.96 -15.91
N GLN A 106 -14.62 4.08 -16.41
CA GLN A 106 -14.98 3.64 -17.78
C GLN A 106 -15.03 4.77 -18.82
N VAL A 107 -14.84 6.03 -18.42
CA VAL A 107 -14.77 7.19 -19.36
C VAL A 107 -13.32 7.62 -19.63
N ARG A 108 -12.32 7.11 -18.89
CA ARG A 108 -10.89 7.39 -19.14
C ARG A 108 -10.19 6.40 -20.07
N SER A 109 -10.86 5.34 -20.51
CA SER A 109 -10.22 4.25 -21.27
C SER A 109 -10.53 4.25 -22.77
N ALA A 110 -11.25 5.26 -23.29
CA ALA A 110 -11.59 5.37 -24.72
C ALA A 110 -10.85 6.50 -25.46
N ILE A 111 -9.90 7.18 -24.82
CA ILE A 111 -9.08 8.24 -25.42
C ILE A 111 -7.62 7.83 -25.24
N LEU A 112 -7.12 6.96 -26.13
CA LEU A 112 -5.71 6.75 -26.49
C LEU A 112 -5.55 5.45 -27.31
N TYR A 113 -6.17 5.39 -28.50
CA TYR A 113 -5.68 4.51 -29.56
C TYR A 113 -5.80 5.25 -30.90
N GLY A 114 -4.65 5.44 -31.55
CA GLY A 114 -4.52 5.96 -32.92
C GLY A 114 -4.85 4.90 -33.97
N PRO A 115 -4.80 5.26 -35.26
CA PRO A 115 -5.89 4.99 -36.20
C PRO A 115 -5.65 3.71 -37.00
N ASP A 116 -6.63 2.80 -37.02
CA ASP A 116 -6.94 2.07 -38.24
C ASP A 116 -8.38 1.49 -38.24
N LEU A 117 -9.11 1.90 -39.27
CA LEU A 117 -10.23 1.29 -40.00
C LEU A 117 -11.44 0.63 -39.28
N SER A 118 -12.58 1.32 -39.48
CA SER A 118 -13.87 0.81 -40.01
C SER A 118 -14.91 0.10 -39.09
N ALA A 119 -16.13 0.65 -39.12
CA ALA A 119 -17.45 0.11 -38.71
C ALA A 119 -17.97 0.46 -37.28
N PRO A 120 -19.30 0.44 -37.01
CA PRO A 120 -20.09 1.67 -36.85
C PRO A 120 -20.72 1.87 -35.45
N PHE A 121 -21.07 3.13 -35.18
CA PHE A 121 -22.01 3.67 -34.18
C PHE A 121 -22.74 2.67 -33.24
N ALA A 122 -22.42 2.73 -31.95
CA ALA A 122 -23.29 2.22 -30.89
C ALA A 122 -24.06 3.39 -30.24
N LYS A 123 -25.38 3.44 -30.47
CA LYS A 123 -26.31 4.25 -29.66
C LYS A 123 -26.56 3.52 -28.35
N PHE A 124 -26.14 4.10 -27.22
CA PHE A 124 -26.62 3.66 -25.91
C PHE A 124 -27.86 4.47 -25.53
N PHE A 125 -28.97 3.77 -25.31
CA PHE A 125 -30.17 4.34 -24.69
C PHE A 125 -30.26 3.84 -23.25
N GLN A 126 -30.16 4.75 -22.29
CA GLN A 126 -30.79 4.61 -20.98
C GLN A 126 -30.92 6.01 -20.34
N ASN A 127 -32.14 6.33 -19.90
CA ASN A 127 -32.49 7.47 -19.05
C ASN A 127 -32.18 8.89 -19.59
N GLY A 128 -32.76 9.24 -20.74
CA GLY A 128 -33.16 10.64 -21.01
C GLY A 128 -32.07 11.69 -21.30
N PHE A 129 -30.79 11.32 -21.44
CA PHE A 129 -29.73 12.25 -21.83
C PHE A 129 -29.19 11.94 -23.22
N THR A 130 -29.20 12.93 -24.12
CA THR A 130 -28.54 12.84 -25.43
C THR A 130 -27.28 13.71 -25.41
N LEU A 131 -26.10 13.10 -25.57
CA LEU A 131 -24.85 13.81 -25.80
C LEU A 131 -24.64 13.94 -27.31
N THR A 132 -24.83 15.14 -27.86
CA THR A 132 -24.51 15.43 -29.27
C THR A 132 -23.14 16.09 -29.36
N VAL A 133 -22.14 15.36 -29.87
CA VAL A 133 -20.83 15.94 -30.23
C VAL A 133 -20.93 16.50 -31.65
N LEU A 134 -21.04 17.83 -31.76
CA LEU A 134 -20.99 18.53 -33.05
C LEU A 134 -19.53 18.75 -33.45
N SER A 135 -19.06 18.01 -34.46
CA SER A 135 -17.79 18.31 -35.13
C SER A 135 -18.05 19.31 -36.25
N LEU A 136 -17.68 20.58 -36.03
CA LEU A 136 -17.62 21.56 -37.12
C LEU A 136 -16.28 21.40 -37.86
N ARG A 137 -16.32 20.86 -39.08
CA ARG A 137 -15.16 20.94 -39.99
C ARG A 137 -15.15 22.31 -40.65
N HIS A 138 -14.16 23.13 -40.30
CA HIS A 138 -13.81 24.28 -41.12
C HIS A 138 -12.89 23.79 -42.24
N PRO A 139 -13.19 24.03 -43.53
CA PRO A 139 -12.25 23.73 -44.59
C PRO A 139 -11.13 24.79 -44.53
N LEU A 140 -9.87 24.33 -44.60
CA LEU A 140 -8.61 25.09 -44.45
C LEU A 140 -8.05 25.15 -43.00
N ALA A 141 -7.66 24.00 -42.44
CA ALA A 141 -6.62 23.94 -41.41
C ALA A 141 -5.90 22.59 -41.46
N THR A 142 -4.68 22.57 -41.99
CA THR A 142 -3.70 21.52 -41.74
C THR A 142 -3.07 21.78 -40.36
N ALA A 143 -2.81 20.70 -39.62
CA ALA A 143 -2.27 20.64 -38.25
C ALA A 143 -3.31 20.72 -37.11
N ALA A 144 -3.30 19.65 -36.31
CA ALA A 144 -4.22 19.35 -35.22
C ALA A 144 -4.23 20.44 -34.14
N HIS A 145 -5.32 21.20 -34.07
CA HIS A 145 -5.69 22.01 -32.92
C HIS A 145 -7.09 21.57 -32.49
N GLN A 146 -7.20 20.86 -31.37
CA GLN A 146 -8.47 20.66 -30.68
C GLN A 146 -8.60 21.73 -29.60
N VAL A 147 -9.46 22.72 -29.85
CA VAL A 147 -9.94 23.64 -28.82
C VAL A 147 -11.05 22.93 -28.07
N ILE A 148 -10.85 22.62 -26.78
CA ILE A 148 -11.91 22.12 -25.90
C ILE A 148 -12.68 23.32 -25.36
N CYS A 149 -13.87 23.58 -25.88
CA CYS A 149 -14.80 24.53 -25.28
C CYS A 149 -15.60 23.84 -24.18
N PHE A 150 -15.55 24.36 -22.93
CA PHE A 150 -16.48 23.96 -21.88
C PHE A 150 -17.80 24.71 -22.08
N ALA A 151 -18.87 24.01 -22.46
CA ALA A 151 -20.22 24.55 -22.41
C ALA A 151 -20.82 24.32 -21.01
N ARG A 152 -21.17 25.39 -20.30
CA ARG A 152 -22.04 25.32 -19.10
C ARG A 152 -23.46 24.98 -19.56
N VAL A 153 -24.01 23.88 -19.07
CA VAL A 153 -25.43 23.53 -19.28
C VAL A 153 -26.26 24.23 -18.20
N PHE A 154 -27.16 25.12 -18.62
CA PHE A 154 -28.21 25.67 -17.75
C PHE A 154 -29.47 24.79 -17.83
N GLN A 155 -30.08 24.56 -16.68
CA GLN A 155 -31.30 23.78 -16.51
C GLN A 155 -32.52 24.68 -16.75
N CYS A 156 -33.32 24.40 -17.77
CA CYS A 156 -34.65 25.02 -17.95
C CYS A 156 -35.72 23.97 -17.65
N SER A 157 -36.68 24.35 -16.80
CA SER A 157 -37.87 23.56 -16.49
C SER A 157 -39.09 24.16 -17.19
N ALA A 158 -39.92 23.26 -17.72
CA ALA A 158 -41.29 23.45 -18.20
C ALA A 158 -41.51 24.12 -19.58
N PRO A 159 -42.62 23.76 -20.26
CA PRO A 159 -42.75 23.73 -21.71
C PRO A 159 -43.42 25.01 -22.22
N ASP A 160 -42.99 25.50 -23.39
CA ASP A 160 -43.86 25.91 -24.50
C ASP A 160 -43.06 26.70 -25.55
N ASN A 161 -43.02 26.11 -26.75
CA ASN A 161 -43.07 26.70 -28.09
C ASN A 161 -42.21 27.93 -28.49
N LEU A 162 -41.49 27.69 -29.60
CA LEU A 162 -41.10 28.63 -30.66
C LEU A 162 -39.91 29.57 -30.38
N CYS A 163 -38.77 29.29 -30.99
CA CYS A 163 -37.78 30.32 -31.31
C CYS A 163 -37.39 30.25 -32.79
N HIS A 164 -37.75 31.33 -33.49
CA HIS A 164 -37.43 31.64 -34.87
C HIS A 164 -35.94 31.91 -35.07
N SER A 165 -35.48 31.58 -36.27
CA SER A 165 -34.15 31.79 -36.83
C SER A 165 -33.81 33.28 -37.03
N PHE A 166 -32.63 33.71 -36.59
CA PHE A 166 -32.07 35.02 -36.94
C PHE A 166 -30.84 34.86 -37.83
N ARG A 167 -30.89 35.53 -39.00
CA ARG A 167 -29.83 35.60 -40.01
C ARG A 167 -28.81 36.68 -39.66
N LEU A 168 -27.54 36.37 -39.94
CA LEU A 168 -26.40 37.30 -39.90
C LEU A 168 -26.54 38.41 -40.96
N PHE A 169 -26.34 39.66 -40.56
CA PHE A 169 -26.02 40.78 -41.46
C PHE A 169 -24.57 41.22 -41.21
N ALA A 170 -23.82 41.41 -42.30
CA ALA A 170 -22.47 41.93 -42.33
C ALA A 170 -22.43 43.46 -42.01
N PRO A 171 -21.32 43.98 -41.47
CA PRO A 171 -21.30 45.32 -40.88
C PRO A 171 -21.05 46.43 -41.90
N THR A 172 -21.75 47.55 -41.73
CA THR A 172 -21.43 48.84 -42.34
C THR A 172 -20.35 49.57 -41.56
N THR A 173 -19.55 50.31 -42.31
CA THR A 173 -18.36 51.07 -41.94
C THR A 173 -18.64 52.19 -40.92
N VAL A 174 -17.90 52.19 -39.80
CA VAL A 174 -17.76 53.38 -38.94
C VAL A 174 -16.29 53.60 -38.61
N ASN A 175 -15.78 54.74 -39.06
CA ASN A 175 -14.48 55.31 -38.70
C ASN A 175 -14.44 55.61 -37.20
N MET A 176 -13.55 54.94 -36.45
CA MET A 176 -13.09 55.43 -35.15
C MET A 176 -11.59 55.23 -34.98
N LYS A 177 -10.90 56.38 -35.05
CA LYS A 177 -9.73 56.83 -34.28
C LYS A 177 -8.82 55.74 -33.69
N PHE A 178 -7.61 55.70 -34.25
CA PHE A 178 -6.42 55.07 -33.67
C PHE A 178 -6.22 55.53 -32.22
N ASN A 179 -6.57 54.68 -31.26
CA ASN A 179 -6.01 54.70 -29.93
C ASN A 179 -5.07 53.50 -29.81
N ALA A 180 -3.82 53.81 -29.45
CA ALA A 180 -2.76 52.85 -29.18
C ALA A 180 -3.22 51.81 -28.15
N LEU A 181 -3.58 50.61 -28.64
CA LEU A 181 -3.69 49.43 -27.79
C LEU A 181 -2.38 48.66 -27.95
N ALA A 182 -1.55 48.77 -26.93
CA ALA A 182 -0.30 48.04 -26.80
C ALA A 182 -0.51 46.57 -27.15
N LEU A 183 0.28 46.09 -28.11
CA LEU A 183 0.46 44.68 -28.42
C LEU A 183 1.06 44.02 -27.17
N LEU A 184 0.22 43.56 -26.24
CA LEU A 184 0.64 42.56 -25.26
C LEU A 184 0.80 41.25 -26.05
N VAL A 185 1.97 41.06 -26.65
CA VAL A 185 2.43 39.73 -27.04
C VAL A 185 2.57 38.97 -25.73
N GLY A 186 1.53 38.21 -25.40
CA GLY A 186 1.60 37.20 -24.36
C GLY A 186 2.66 36.20 -24.78
N LEU A 187 3.89 36.41 -24.31
CA LEU A 187 4.88 35.35 -24.17
C LEU A 187 4.27 34.36 -23.17
N VAL A 188 3.40 33.48 -23.66
CA VAL A 188 3.21 32.18 -23.02
C VAL A 188 4.56 31.50 -23.18
N ALA A 189 5.41 31.66 -22.17
CA ALA A 189 6.54 30.77 -21.99
C ALA A 189 5.92 29.38 -21.89
N ALA A 190 5.92 28.65 -23.01
CA ALA A 190 5.68 27.22 -23.00
C ALA A 190 6.77 26.66 -22.09
N SER A 191 6.43 26.41 -20.82
CA SER A 191 7.24 25.56 -19.96
C SER A 191 7.49 24.29 -20.78
N PRO A 192 8.75 23.92 -21.05
CA PRO A 192 9.03 22.74 -21.84
C PRO A 192 8.28 21.59 -21.17
N LEU A 193 7.48 20.86 -21.96
CA LEU A 193 6.98 19.56 -21.56
C LEU A 193 8.22 18.72 -21.28
N GLU A 194 8.63 18.67 -20.01
CA GLU A 194 9.77 17.87 -19.59
C GLU A 194 9.48 16.44 -20.03
N THR A 195 10.44 15.86 -20.74
CA THR A 195 10.25 14.50 -21.21
C THR A 195 10.14 13.58 -20.00
N ARG A 196 9.34 12.51 -20.11
CA ARG A 196 9.20 11.51 -19.04
C ARG A 196 10.57 11.01 -18.53
N GLU A 197 11.55 10.92 -19.42
CA GLU A 197 12.91 10.50 -19.10
C GLU A 197 13.65 11.53 -18.22
N GLU A 198 13.53 12.83 -18.49
CA GLU A 198 14.14 13.89 -17.67
C GLU A 198 13.51 13.97 -16.27
N LEU A 199 12.20 13.75 -16.16
CA LEU A 199 11.51 13.66 -14.88
C LEU A 199 12.05 12.50 -14.03
N ILE A 200 12.13 11.29 -14.61
CA ILE A 200 12.66 10.10 -13.93
C ILE A 200 14.11 10.34 -13.48
N LYS A 201 14.97 10.87 -14.35
CA LYS A 201 16.37 11.18 -14.01
C LYS A 201 16.48 12.14 -12.83
N ARG A 202 15.66 13.20 -12.80
CA ARG A 202 15.68 14.15 -11.68
C ARG A 202 15.16 13.55 -10.39
N GLN A 203 14.07 12.77 -10.44
CA GLN A 203 13.53 12.08 -9.27
C GLN A 203 14.53 11.05 -8.70
N ALA A 204 15.22 10.31 -9.58
CA ALA A 204 16.25 9.35 -9.20
C ALA A 204 17.50 10.00 -8.59
N ASN A 205 17.80 11.25 -8.94
CA ASN A 205 18.94 11.99 -8.40
C ASN A 205 18.62 12.80 -7.13
N GLN A 206 17.41 12.67 -6.56
CA GLN A 206 17.07 13.34 -5.31
C GLN A 206 17.85 12.74 -4.14
N ALA A 207 18.47 13.61 -3.34
CA ALA A 207 19.12 13.21 -2.11
C ALA A 207 18.09 12.90 -1.01
N CYS A 208 18.50 12.04 -0.07
CA CYS A 208 17.76 11.83 1.17
C CYS A 208 17.53 13.16 1.90
N ASN A 209 16.30 13.37 2.36
CA ASN A 209 15.86 14.60 3.00
C ASN A 209 15.22 14.37 4.38
N ILE A 210 15.22 13.13 4.90
CA ILE A 210 14.54 12.78 6.14
C ILE A 210 15.34 11.75 6.94
N GLY A 211 15.32 11.89 8.27
CA GLY A 211 15.87 10.88 9.18
C GLY A 211 17.40 10.77 9.15
N TYR A 212 17.90 9.65 9.66
CA TYR A 212 19.33 9.43 9.84
C TYR A 212 20.15 9.41 8.54
N CYS A 213 19.57 9.11 7.37
CA CYS A 213 20.33 9.14 6.10
C CYS A 213 20.77 10.56 5.70
N THR A 214 20.20 11.60 6.31
CA THR A 214 20.64 13.01 6.12
C THR A 214 21.95 13.33 6.85
N GLN A 215 22.33 12.48 7.81
CA GLN A 215 23.49 12.70 8.68
C GLN A 215 24.75 12.10 8.07
N ASN A 216 25.91 12.26 8.72
CA ASN A 216 27.17 11.65 8.26
C ASN A 216 27.58 12.01 6.80
N GLY A 217 27.29 13.25 6.40
CA GLY A 217 27.52 13.76 5.03
C GLY A 217 26.35 13.53 4.06
N GLY A 218 25.27 12.89 4.51
CA GLY A 218 24.05 12.68 3.73
C GLY A 218 24.11 11.49 2.75
N THR A 219 22.97 11.20 2.13
CA THR A 219 22.82 10.16 1.09
C THR A 219 22.33 10.79 -0.21
N ARG A 220 23.13 10.67 -1.27
CA ARG A 220 22.88 11.20 -2.63
C ARG A 220 22.85 10.12 -3.71
N GLY A 221 23.12 8.86 -3.34
CA GLY A 221 23.13 7.72 -4.24
C GLY A 221 24.10 7.92 -5.41
N GLY A 222 23.62 7.62 -6.61
CA GLY A 222 24.37 7.76 -7.87
C GLY A 222 24.40 9.17 -8.47
N ALA A 223 23.87 10.18 -7.78
CA ALA A 223 23.83 11.55 -8.29
C ALA A 223 25.25 12.07 -8.60
N GLY A 224 25.39 12.75 -9.75
CA GLY A 224 26.70 13.17 -10.29
C GLY A 224 27.37 12.11 -11.17
N GLY A 225 26.86 10.88 -11.19
CA GLY A 225 27.23 9.83 -12.12
C GLY A 225 26.41 9.83 -13.40
N SER A 226 26.69 8.84 -14.26
CA SER A 226 25.85 8.57 -15.43
C SER A 226 24.53 7.89 -15.03
N THR A 227 23.59 7.82 -15.96
CA THR A 227 22.33 7.09 -15.79
C THR A 227 22.25 5.97 -16.82
N VAL A 228 21.85 4.78 -16.38
CA VAL A 228 21.60 3.62 -17.25
C VAL A 228 20.20 3.07 -16.98
N THR A 229 19.54 2.56 -18.02
CA THR A 229 18.27 1.84 -17.89
C THR A 229 18.50 0.35 -18.07
N VAL A 230 18.02 -0.46 -17.12
CA VAL A 230 18.15 -1.91 -17.13
C VAL A 230 16.78 -2.57 -17.24
N LYS A 231 16.71 -3.65 -18.03
CA LYS A 231 15.49 -4.43 -18.29
C LYS A 231 15.67 -5.93 -18.04
N THR A 232 16.87 -6.36 -17.66
CA THR A 232 17.21 -7.77 -17.46
C THR A 232 18.02 -7.93 -16.18
N LEU A 233 17.98 -9.13 -15.59
CA LEU A 233 18.74 -9.44 -14.38
C LEU A 233 20.25 -9.28 -14.59
N SER A 234 20.76 -9.71 -15.76
CA SER A 234 22.19 -9.57 -16.09
C SER A 234 22.62 -8.10 -16.12
N ALA A 235 21.85 -7.22 -16.79
CA ALA A 235 22.15 -5.80 -16.86
C ALA A 235 22.05 -5.12 -15.48
N LEU A 236 21.05 -5.49 -14.67
CA LEU A 236 20.92 -5.01 -13.29
C LEU A 236 22.13 -5.42 -12.45
N THR A 237 22.53 -6.69 -12.53
CA THR A 237 23.66 -7.24 -11.76
C THR A 237 24.97 -6.54 -12.13
N GLU A 238 25.22 -6.37 -13.43
CA GLU A 238 26.40 -5.67 -13.90
C GLU A 238 26.41 -4.21 -13.41
N ALA A 239 25.32 -3.47 -13.63
CA ALA A 239 25.23 -2.06 -13.27
C ALA A 239 25.38 -1.84 -11.74
N ALA A 240 24.72 -2.66 -10.93
CA ALA A 240 24.79 -2.56 -9.45
C ALA A 240 26.20 -2.84 -8.90
N GLY A 241 26.98 -3.68 -9.61
CA GLY A 241 28.35 -4.03 -9.27
C GLY A 241 29.43 -3.03 -9.73
N ARG A 242 29.10 -2.06 -10.59
CA ARG A 242 30.08 -1.09 -11.12
C ARG A 242 30.62 -0.17 -10.03
N SER A 243 31.89 0.21 -10.14
CA SER A 243 32.47 1.22 -9.26
C SER A 243 31.97 2.63 -9.59
N GLY A 244 31.99 3.51 -8.58
CA GLY A 244 31.65 4.93 -8.71
C GLY A 244 30.15 5.24 -8.82
N PRO A 245 29.79 6.54 -8.83
CA PRO A 245 28.40 6.99 -8.87
C PRO A 245 27.66 6.50 -10.13
N LEU A 246 26.51 5.84 -9.93
CA LEU A 246 25.65 5.40 -11.04
C LEU A 246 24.17 5.39 -10.64
N THR A 247 23.34 6.03 -11.45
CA THR A 247 21.88 5.95 -11.35
C THR A 247 21.37 4.84 -12.28
N ILE A 248 20.75 3.82 -11.70
CA ILE A 248 20.23 2.63 -12.37
C ILE A 248 18.72 2.70 -12.37
N ILE A 249 18.17 2.97 -13.55
CA ILE A 249 16.74 3.01 -13.79
C ILE A 249 16.26 1.59 -14.13
N VAL A 250 15.44 0.99 -13.29
CA VAL A 250 14.86 -0.34 -13.52
C VAL A 250 13.55 -0.18 -14.27
N SER A 251 13.48 -0.74 -15.48
CA SER A 251 12.31 -0.64 -16.37
C SER A 251 11.64 -2.00 -16.54
N GLY A 252 10.36 -2.08 -16.19
CA GLY A 252 9.54 -3.28 -16.36
C GLY A 252 9.78 -4.36 -15.30
N ASN A 253 9.24 -5.55 -15.55
CA ASN A 253 9.35 -6.69 -14.64
C ASN A 253 10.61 -7.52 -14.94
N ILE A 254 11.57 -7.49 -14.02
CA ILE A 254 12.75 -8.36 -14.05
C ILE A 254 12.49 -9.53 -13.12
N GLN A 255 12.55 -10.73 -13.66
CA GLN A 255 12.32 -11.97 -12.91
C GLN A 255 13.59 -12.80 -12.86
N GLY A 256 13.77 -13.56 -11.77
CA GLY A 256 14.89 -14.47 -11.62
C GLY A 256 14.93 -15.12 -10.24
N SER A 257 16.09 -15.65 -9.88
CA SER A 257 16.38 -16.18 -8.55
C SER A 257 17.82 -15.77 -8.22
N ALA A 258 17.99 -14.59 -7.63
CA ALA A 258 19.32 -14.04 -7.41
C ALA A 258 19.40 -13.11 -6.20
N LYS A 259 20.60 -13.03 -5.63
CA LYS A 259 21.01 -11.99 -4.69
C LYS A 259 21.93 -11.00 -5.41
N VAL A 260 21.42 -9.84 -5.81
CA VAL A 260 22.19 -8.83 -6.55
C VAL A 260 22.99 -7.99 -5.57
N ARG A 261 24.32 -8.00 -5.72
CA ARG A 261 25.22 -7.17 -4.92
C ARG A 261 25.18 -5.72 -5.40
N VAL A 262 24.92 -4.80 -4.47
CA VAL A 262 24.90 -3.36 -4.72
C VAL A 262 26.12 -2.73 -4.05
N THR A 263 26.95 -2.07 -4.85
CA THR A 263 28.15 -1.35 -4.38
C THR A 263 27.84 0.09 -3.95
N ALA A 264 28.84 0.83 -3.47
CA ALA A 264 28.69 2.22 -3.05
C ALA A 264 28.26 3.15 -4.20
N ASP A 265 27.72 4.32 -3.84
CA ASP A 265 27.33 5.40 -4.75
C ASP A 265 26.32 4.95 -5.83
N LYS A 266 25.25 4.29 -5.39
CA LYS A 266 24.20 3.80 -6.30
C LYS A 266 22.86 4.42 -5.99
N THR A 267 22.14 4.79 -7.03
CA THR A 267 20.69 4.90 -6.98
C THR A 267 20.10 3.77 -7.80
N ILE A 268 19.31 2.89 -7.19
CA ILE A 268 18.43 1.96 -7.89
C ILE A 268 17.03 2.57 -7.84
N TYR A 269 16.52 2.98 -8.99
CA TYR A 269 15.25 3.68 -9.10
C TYR A 269 14.31 2.94 -10.03
N GLY A 270 13.14 2.57 -9.53
CA GLY A 270 12.13 1.90 -10.35
C GLY A 270 11.34 2.89 -11.20
N GLU A 271 11.21 2.62 -12.49
CA GLU A 271 10.19 3.30 -13.30
C GLU A 271 8.78 2.81 -12.95
N ARG A 272 7.78 3.52 -13.46
CA ARG A 272 6.39 3.09 -13.42
C ARG A 272 6.22 1.65 -13.87
N GLY A 273 5.62 0.82 -13.02
CA GLY A 273 5.39 -0.61 -13.29
C GLY A 273 6.65 -1.48 -13.25
N SER A 274 7.77 -0.97 -12.71
CA SER A 274 8.97 -1.78 -12.50
C SER A 274 8.80 -2.74 -11.33
N SER A 275 9.34 -3.95 -11.47
CA SER A 275 9.33 -4.94 -10.39
C SER A 275 10.51 -5.89 -10.47
N LEU A 276 10.94 -6.37 -9.31
CA LEU A 276 11.87 -7.49 -9.15
C LEU A 276 11.10 -8.67 -8.55
N THR A 277 11.09 -9.80 -9.25
CA THR A 277 10.47 -11.04 -8.75
C THR A 277 11.54 -12.10 -8.56
N GLY A 278 11.67 -12.60 -7.33
CA GLY A 278 12.69 -13.60 -6.95
C GLY A 278 14.11 -13.05 -6.82
N ILE A 279 14.29 -11.73 -6.88
CA ILE A 279 15.60 -11.07 -6.85
C ILE A 279 15.67 -10.15 -5.63
N GLY A 280 16.62 -10.42 -4.74
CA GLY A 280 16.94 -9.57 -3.59
C GLY A 280 18.08 -8.60 -3.89
N LEU A 281 18.07 -7.43 -3.25
CA LEU A 281 19.16 -6.44 -3.32
C LEU A 281 20.01 -6.52 -2.05
N TYR A 282 21.31 -6.75 -2.21
CA TYR A 282 22.24 -6.91 -1.08
C TYR A 282 23.30 -5.81 -1.06
N ILE A 283 23.07 -4.84 -0.17
CA ILE A 283 23.94 -3.69 0.10
C ILE A 283 24.84 -4.07 1.26
N ARG A 284 26.06 -4.52 0.97
CA ARG A 284 27.02 -4.89 2.03
C ARG A 284 28.34 -4.15 1.86
N GLN A 285 28.87 -3.60 2.96
CA GLN A 285 30.13 -2.82 2.95
C GLN A 285 30.08 -1.67 1.93
N ALA A 286 28.92 -1.03 1.82
CA ALA A 286 28.69 0.07 0.90
C ALA A 286 28.33 1.35 1.67
N LYS A 287 28.59 2.49 1.05
CA LYS A 287 28.15 3.80 1.53
C LYS A 287 27.35 4.50 0.43
N ASN A 288 26.41 5.36 0.83
CA ASN A 288 25.73 6.28 -0.09
C ASN A 288 24.91 5.52 -1.16
N VAL A 289 23.88 4.79 -0.70
CA VAL A 289 23.01 4.00 -1.58
C VAL A 289 21.55 4.43 -1.43
N ILE A 290 20.85 4.58 -2.54
CA ILE A 290 19.41 4.84 -2.61
C ILE A 290 18.73 3.68 -3.32
N VAL A 291 17.69 3.11 -2.72
CA VAL A 291 16.76 2.19 -3.39
C VAL A 291 15.39 2.84 -3.32
N ARG A 292 14.80 3.14 -4.48
CA ARG A 292 13.61 3.97 -4.53
C ARG A 292 12.60 3.57 -5.59
N ASN A 293 11.32 3.67 -5.26
CA ASN A 293 10.20 3.39 -6.17
C ASN A 293 10.24 1.96 -6.78
N MET A 294 10.73 0.99 -6.01
CA MET A 294 10.87 -0.40 -6.44
C MET A 294 9.77 -1.29 -5.86
N LYS A 295 9.24 -2.20 -6.67
CA LYS A 295 8.46 -3.35 -6.19
C LYS A 295 9.34 -4.60 -6.13
N ILE A 296 9.39 -5.28 -4.99
CA ILE A 296 10.20 -6.51 -4.81
C ILE A 296 9.37 -7.59 -4.13
N SER A 297 9.39 -8.80 -4.69
CA SER A 297 8.60 -9.93 -4.17
C SER A 297 9.22 -11.29 -4.46
N GLY A 298 8.80 -12.31 -3.71
CA GLY A 298 9.12 -13.72 -3.99
C GLY A 298 10.59 -14.08 -3.83
N VAL A 299 11.36 -13.31 -3.06
CA VAL A 299 12.78 -13.58 -2.82
C VAL A 299 12.92 -14.78 -1.88
N LYS A 300 13.40 -15.89 -2.43
CA LYS A 300 13.68 -17.11 -1.67
C LYS A 300 14.72 -16.84 -0.59
N ALA A 301 14.59 -17.49 0.57
CA ALA A 301 15.54 -17.33 1.67
C ALA A 301 17.01 -17.60 1.27
N SER A 302 17.25 -18.51 0.31
CA SER A 302 18.60 -18.76 -0.25
C SER A 302 19.22 -17.55 -0.97
N ASN A 303 18.39 -16.60 -1.41
CA ASN A 303 18.81 -15.33 -2.00
C ASN A 303 18.81 -14.16 -0.98
N GLY A 304 18.54 -14.43 0.30
CA GLY A 304 18.44 -13.44 1.36
C GLY A 304 17.11 -12.70 1.37
N ASP A 305 17.15 -11.44 1.80
CA ASP A 305 15.98 -10.57 1.94
C ASP A 305 15.62 -9.88 0.62
N ALA A 306 14.43 -9.26 0.58
CA ALA A 306 14.11 -8.36 -0.53
C ALA A 306 15.11 -7.20 -0.61
N ILE A 307 15.49 -6.62 0.53
CA ILE A 307 16.60 -5.68 0.67
C ILE A 307 17.40 -6.01 1.94
N GLY A 308 18.64 -6.49 1.79
CA GLY A 308 19.58 -6.72 2.89
C GLY A 308 20.64 -5.62 2.96
N ILE A 309 20.84 -5.04 4.15
CA ILE A 309 21.79 -3.94 4.41
C ILE A 309 22.75 -4.35 5.53
N ASP A 310 23.98 -4.67 5.17
CA ASP A 310 25.00 -5.15 6.12
C ASP A 310 26.24 -4.27 6.12
N ALA A 311 26.76 -3.91 7.31
CA ALA A 311 28.01 -3.16 7.43
C ALA A 311 28.11 -1.95 6.48
N SER A 312 26.97 -1.29 6.27
CA SER A 312 26.80 -0.23 5.27
C SER A 312 26.32 1.05 5.94
N THR A 313 26.66 2.20 5.37
CA THR A 313 26.29 3.50 5.94
C THR A 313 25.58 4.40 4.93
N ASN A 314 24.73 5.30 5.42
CA ASN A 314 24.06 6.29 4.56
C ASN A 314 23.24 5.61 3.46
N VAL A 315 22.28 4.78 3.85
CA VAL A 315 21.35 4.12 2.92
C VAL A 315 19.94 4.68 3.09
N TRP A 316 19.28 4.94 1.97
CA TRP A 316 17.89 5.40 1.91
C TRP A 316 17.05 4.42 1.10
N VAL A 317 16.06 3.81 1.74
CA VAL A 317 15.04 3.00 1.09
C VAL A 317 13.74 3.80 1.09
N ASP A 318 13.23 4.17 -0.08
CA ASP A 318 12.09 5.09 -0.18
C ASP A 318 11.04 4.62 -1.19
N HIS A 319 9.75 4.78 -0.88
CA HIS A 319 8.66 4.43 -1.81
C HIS A 319 8.79 3.01 -2.40
N CYS A 320 9.21 2.04 -1.60
CA CYS A 320 9.32 0.65 -2.05
C CYS A 320 8.07 -0.15 -1.65
N ASP A 321 7.64 -1.05 -2.53
CA ASP A 321 6.59 -2.05 -2.29
C ASP A 321 7.29 -3.39 -2.06
N LEU A 322 7.33 -3.84 -0.80
CA LEU A 322 8.04 -5.04 -0.38
C LEU A 322 7.03 -6.09 0.04
N LYS A 323 6.98 -7.17 -0.73
CA LYS A 323 5.91 -8.15 -0.66
C LYS A 323 6.41 -9.55 -0.29
N GLY A 324 5.94 -10.07 0.83
CA GLY A 324 6.14 -11.46 1.27
C GLY A 324 5.14 -12.44 0.65
N ASP A 325 5.04 -13.64 1.25
CA ASP A 325 4.04 -14.65 0.88
C ASP A 325 3.50 -15.41 2.10
N LEU A 326 2.30 -15.04 2.59
CA LEU A 326 1.57 -15.72 3.68
C LEU A 326 1.02 -17.11 3.29
N ASN A 327 1.44 -17.69 2.17
CA ASN A 327 1.15 -19.09 1.83
C ASN A 327 2.40 -19.96 1.78
N ALA A 328 3.58 -19.36 1.93
CA ALA A 328 4.85 -20.06 1.94
C ALA A 328 5.25 -20.45 3.38
N GLY A 329 6.07 -21.47 3.53
CA GLY A 329 6.65 -21.84 4.81
C GLY A 329 7.48 -20.69 5.40
N LYS A 330 7.57 -20.65 6.73
CA LYS A 330 8.29 -19.60 7.50
C LYS A 330 9.68 -19.24 7.01
N ASP A 331 10.38 -20.23 6.48
CA ASP A 331 11.76 -20.09 6.05
C ASP A 331 11.93 -20.36 4.54
N ASP A 332 10.82 -20.40 3.77
CA ASP A 332 10.87 -20.42 2.31
C ASP A 332 11.31 -19.05 1.77
N LEU A 333 10.85 -17.98 2.43
CA LEU A 333 11.30 -16.60 2.27
C LEU A 333 11.95 -16.16 3.61
N ASP A 334 12.86 -15.19 3.57
CA ASP A 334 13.47 -14.63 4.78
C ASP A 334 12.83 -13.29 5.18
N GLY A 335 13.62 -12.22 5.36
CA GLY A 335 13.13 -10.87 5.65
C GLY A 335 12.70 -10.11 4.39
N LEU A 336 11.89 -9.07 4.58
CA LEU A 336 11.67 -8.06 3.54
C LEU A 336 12.79 -7.01 3.56
N LEU A 337 13.15 -6.51 4.74
CA LEU A 337 14.21 -5.52 4.88
C LEU A 337 15.00 -5.74 6.17
N ASP A 338 16.23 -6.22 6.05
CA ASP A 338 17.12 -6.46 7.19
C ASP A 338 18.32 -5.50 7.19
N ILE A 339 18.66 -5.01 8.39
CA ILE A 339 19.74 -4.05 8.66
C ILE A 339 20.64 -4.65 9.73
N SER A 340 21.86 -5.02 9.39
CA SER A 340 22.71 -5.77 10.33
C SER A 340 24.20 -5.44 10.20
N HIS A 341 25.03 -6.15 10.97
CA HIS A 341 26.48 -6.05 10.94
C HIS A 341 26.98 -4.61 11.11
N GLY A 342 26.44 -3.90 12.10
CA GLY A 342 26.82 -2.52 12.38
C GLY A 342 26.50 -1.53 11.26
N ALA A 343 25.54 -1.83 10.38
CA ALA A 343 25.01 -0.84 9.46
C ALA A 343 24.50 0.39 10.21
N ASP A 344 24.54 1.56 9.58
CA ASP A 344 24.29 2.81 10.30
C ASP A 344 23.84 3.97 9.40
N PHE A 345 23.20 4.97 10.00
CA PHE A 345 22.64 6.11 9.26
C PHE A 345 21.66 5.71 8.16
N ILE A 346 20.67 4.89 8.53
CA ILE A 346 19.70 4.31 7.59
C ILE A 346 18.36 5.01 7.73
N THR A 347 17.67 5.22 6.62
CA THR A 347 16.25 5.63 6.66
C THR A 347 15.43 4.80 5.69
N VAL A 348 14.29 4.36 6.18
CA VAL A 348 13.25 3.64 5.46
C VAL A 348 12.01 4.52 5.47
N SER A 349 11.61 5.04 4.32
CA SER A 349 10.48 5.97 4.24
C SER A 349 9.47 5.63 3.15
N HIS A 350 8.18 5.86 3.41
CA HIS A 350 7.12 5.56 2.44
C HIS A 350 7.17 4.14 1.90
N VAL A 351 7.72 3.17 2.65
CA VAL A 351 7.75 1.78 2.24
C VAL A 351 6.43 1.12 2.62
N TYR A 352 5.88 0.35 1.69
CA TYR A 352 4.75 -0.52 1.92
C TYR A 352 5.24 -1.96 2.11
N PHE A 353 5.25 -2.41 3.37
CA PHE A 353 5.53 -3.79 3.75
C PHE A 353 4.23 -4.57 3.76
N HIS A 354 4.12 -5.58 2.92
CA HIS A 354 2.90 -6.35 2.86
C HIS A 354 3.08 -7.76 2.33
N ASP A 355 1.95 -8.41 2.06
CA ASP A 355 1.89 -9.78 1.59
C ASP A 355 1.00 -9.96 0.32
N ALA A 356 0.93 -11.14 -0.28
CA ALA A 356 0.09 -11.53 -1.41
C ALA A 356 -1.38 -11.89 -1.12
N GLN A 357 -1.78 -12.19 0.11
CA GLN A 357 -3.03 -12.93 0.27
C GLN A 357 -4.33 -12.12 0.09
N ARG A 358 -5.22 -12.71 -0.71
CA ARG A 358 -6.66 -12.46 -0.78
C ARG A 358 -7.31 -13.09 0.45
N LEU A 359 -7.84 -12.27 1.36
CA LEU A 359 -8.74 -12.74 2.42
C LEU A 359 -9.96 -13.38 1.75
N THR A 360 -9.99 -14.71 1.65
CA THR A 360 -11.24 -15.41 1.34
C THR A 360 -12.08 -15.35 2.60
N LEU A 361 -13.13 -14.53 2.58
CA LEU A 361 -14.14 -14.47 3.63
C LEU A 361 -14.67 -15.89 3.87
N GLY A 362 -14.33 -16.49 5.03
CA GLY A 362 -14.83 -17.81 5.41
C GLY A 362 -13.81 -18.80 5.99
N ASN A 363 -12.50 -18.51 5.98
CA ASN A 363 -11.51 -19.31 6.71
C ASN A 363 -11.15 -18.63 8.04
N PRO A 364 -11.60 -19.14 9.20
CA PRO A 364 -11.36 -18.52 10.51
C PRO A 364 -9.92 -18.67 11.02
N SER A 365 -9.08 -19.44 10.34
CA SER A 365 -7.65 -19.53 10.64
C SER A 365 -6.90 -18.56 9.74
N PRO A 366 -6.40 -17.43 10.26
CA PRO A 366 -5.73 -16.44 9.44
C PRO A 366 -4.40 -17.04 8.96
N PRO A 367 -4.10 -17.04 7.65
CA PRO A 367 -2.81 -17.52 7.16
C PRO A 367 -1.71 -16.54 7.60
N THR A 368 -0.70 -17.04 8.33
CA THR A 368 0.21 -16.32 9.24
C THR A 368 1.52 -15.82 8.61
N ASP A 369 1.69 -15.81 7.30
CA ASP A 369 3.01 -16.12 6.73
C ASP A 369 3.81 -15.08 5.85
N SER A 370 3.61 -13.75 5.83
CA SER A 370 4.75 -12.83 5.79
C SER A 370 5.34 -12.83 7.19
N TRP A 371 6.14 -13.86 7.42
CA TRP A 371 6.54 -14.23 8.78
C TRP A 371 7.43 -13.17 9.42
N LYS A 372 8.39 -12.65 8.65
CA LYS A 372 9.50 -11.81 9.10
C LYS A 372 9.57 -10.60 8.17
N ALA A 373 9.10 -9.41 8.59
CA ALA A 373 9.19 -8.24 7.72
C ALA A 373 10.55 -7.54 7.81
N SER A 374 10.96 -7.07 8.98
CA SER A 374 12.17 -6.26 9.09
C SER A 374 12.91 -6.44 10.40
N LEU A 375 14.21 -6.69 10.30
CA LEU A 375 15.11 -6.87 11.44
C LEU A 375 16.24 -5.83 11.45
N ILE A 376 16.60 -5.38 12.65
CA ILE A 376 17.71 -4.48 12.92
C ILE A 376 18.59 -5.13 13.99
N GLY A 377 19.80 -5.56 13.60
CA GLY A 377 20.71 -6.34 14.46
C GLY A 377 20.34 -7.82 14.52
N HIS A 378 21.12 -8.67 13.85
CA HIS A 378 20.73 -10.06 13.55
C HIS A 378 20.85 -11.03 14.74
N SER A 379 21.72 -10.74 15.72
CA SER A 379 22.09 -11.68 16.77
C SER A 379 22.33 -11.01 18.12
N ASP A 380 21.88 -11.63 19.20
CA ASP A 380 22.16 -11.21 20.59
C ASP A 380 23.67 -11.25 20.92
N ASN A 381 24.44 -12.03 20.16
CA ASN A 381 25.87 -12.21 20.35
C ASN A 381 26.73 -11.24 19.52
N ASN A 382 26.12 -10.31 18.76
CA ASN A 382 26.85 -9.40 17.87
C ASN A 382 27.12 -8.01 18.48
N ALA A 383 27.09 -7.93 19.81
CA ALA A 383 27.21 -6.66 20.54
C ALA A 383 28.50 -5.88 20.22
N SER A 384 29.61 -6.56 19.92
CA SER A 384 30.90 -5.93 19.60
C SER A 384 30.87 -5.14 18.29
N GLU A 385 30.03 -5.54 17.34
CA GLU A 385 29.89 -4.87 16.04
C GLU A 385 28.76 -3.84 16.04
N ASP A 386 27.66 -4.15 16.73
CA ASP A 386 26.39 -3.43 16.63
C ASP A 386 26.22 -2.30 17.67
N ARG A 387 26.86 -2.39 18.85
CA ARG A 387 26.72 -1.35 19.88
C ARG A 387 27.30 -0.01 19.39
N GLY A 388 26.50 1.06 19.56
CA GLY A 388 26.86 2.41 19.11
C GLY A 388 26.58 2.67 17.62
N LYS A 389 26.01 1.70 16.89
CA LYS A 389 25.59 1.81 15.48
C LYS A 389 24.08 1.54 15.36
N LEU A 390 23.62 1.08 14.19
CA LEU A 390 22.22 0.74 13.92
C LEU A 390 21.28 1.92 14.24
N ARG A 391 21.64 3.13 13.82
CA ARG A 391 20.76 4.30 13.88
C ARG A 391 19.85 4.31 12.67
N VAL A 392 18.56 4.07 12.90
CA VAL A 392 17.58 3.86 11.83
C VAL A 392 16.34 4.74 12.05
N THR A 393 15.85 5.33 10.96
CA THR A 393 14.56 6.03 10.92
C THR A 393 13.58 5.26 10.05
N TYR A 394 12.38 5.01 10.55
CA TYR A 394 11.22 4.55 9.79
C TYR A 394 10.19 5.70 9.76
N ALA A 395 9.95 6.28 8.59
CA ALA A 395 9.04 7.42 8.44
C ALA A 395 7.95 7.17 7.39
N ASN A 396 6.69 7.42 7.70
CA ASN A 396 5.58 7.33 6.74
C ASN A 396 5.39 5.91 6.14
N ASN A 397 5.74 4.85 6.87
CA ASN A 397 5.67 3.48 6.35
C ASN A 397 4.29 2.84 6.61
N HIS A 398 3.87 1.98 5.69
CA HIS A 398 2.66 1.19 5.82
C HIS A 398 3.03 -0.28 5.99
N TRP A 399 2.54 -0.92 7.05
CA TRP A 399 2.73 -2.33 7.34
C TRP A 399 1.37 -3.00 7.29
N GLN A 400 1.13 -3.88 6.32
CA GLN A 400 -0.17 -4.53 6.16
C GLN A 400 -0.03 -6.06 6.08
N ARG A 401 -0.78 -6.78 6.92
CA ARG A 401 -0.83 -8.25 6.89
C ARG A 401 0.56 -8.87 7.00
N ILE A 402 1.24 -8.49 8.08
CA ILE A 402 2.57 -8.98 8.44
C ILE A 402 2.46 -9.77 9.74
N ASN A 403 3.20 -10.86 9.88
CA ASN A 403 3.15 -11.64 11.10
C ASN A 403 3.96 -11.01 12.24
N SER A 404 5.25 -10.78 12.01
CA SER A 404 6.16 -10.30 13.04
C SER A 404 7.32 -9.48 12.48
N ARG A 405 8.13 -8.93 13.40
CA ARG A 405 9.31 -8.11 13.10
C ARG A 405 8.94 -6.83 12.34
N THR A 406 8.24 -5.90 12.99
CA THR A 406 7.79 -4.65 12.36
C THR A 406 8.29 -3.35 13.03
N PRO A 407 9.60 -3.16 13.30
CA PRO A 407 10.70 -4.10 13.14
C PRO A 407 11.01 -4.89 14.44
N LEU A 408 11.86 -5.91 14.33
CA LEU A 408 12.64 -6.41 15.47
C LEU A 408 13.93 -5.58 15.56
N LEU A 409 14.29 -5.09 16.74
CA LEU A 409 15.46 -4.24 16.96
C LEU A 409 16.33 -4.74 18.10
N ARG A 410 17.65 -4.84 17.86
CA ARG A 410 18.69 -5.09 18.86
C ARG A 410 19.73 -3.97 18.87
N PHE A 411 20.24 -3.62 20.06
CA PHE A 411 21.33 -2.66 20.34
C PHE A 411 21.16 -1.20 19.87
N GLY A 412 20.55 -0.99 18.72
CA GLY A 412 20.50 0.28 18.01
C GLY A 412 19.49 1.29 18.54
N THR A 413 19.39 2.40 17.81
CA THR A 413 18.46 3.50 18.07
C THR A 413 17.49 3.63 16.91
N LEU A 414 16.20 3.52 17.20
CA LEU A 414 15.13 3.56 16.22
C LEU A 414 14.21 4.76 16.44
N HIS A 415 13.95 5.52 15.38
CA HIS A 415 12.84 6.46 15.32
C HIS A 415 11.77 5.93 14.37
N VAL A 416 10.59 5.62 14.87
CA VAL A 416 9.40 5.33 14.06
C VAL A 416 8.49 6.55 14.13
N VAL A 417 8.13 7.12 12.98
CA VAL A 417 7.24 8.28 12.90
C VAL A 417 6.24 8.13 11.76
N ASN A 418 4.99 8.57 11.98
CA ASN A 418 3.95 8.56 10.96
C ASN A 418 3.72 7.18 10.32
N SER A 419 3.89 6.08 11.06
CA SER A 419 3.76 4.73 10.49
C SER A 419 2.39 4.12 10.77
N TYR A 420 1.80 3.47 9.76
CA TYR A 420 0.52 2.76 9.90
C TYR A 420 0.74 1.26 9.91
N TYR A 421 0.25 0.60 10.96
CA TYR A 421 0.29 -0.84 11.14
C TYR A 421 -1.13 -1.37 11.07
N ASP A 422 -1.41 -2.22 10.09
CA ASP A 422 -2.72 -2.81 9.85
C ASP A 422 -2.62 -4.33 9.73
N THR A 423 -3.30 -5.05 10.61
CA THR A 423 -3.28 -6.52 10.60
C THR A 423 -1.86 -7.08 10.82
N VAL A 424 -1.26 -6.74 11.96
CA VAL A 424 -0.01 -7.39 12.43
C VAL A 424 -0.35 -8.58 13.31
N MET A 425 0.00 -9.81 12.90
CA MET A 425 -0.68 -11.02 13.37
C MET A 425 -0.09 -11.67 14.62
N ALA A 426 1.21 -11.50 14.89
CA ALA A 426 1.86 -12.05 16.08
C ALA A 426 2.47 -10.96 16.97
N SER A 427 3.34 -10.10 16.43
CA SER A 427 3.98 -9.04 17.22
C SER A 427 4.47 -7.86 16.38
N GLY A 428 4.39 -6.67 16.98
CA GLY A 428 4.78 -5.41 16.35
C GLY A 428 6.27 -5.08 16.50
N ILE A 429 6.56 -3.90 17.06
CA ILE A 429 7.91 -3.36 17.29
C ILE A 429 8.54 -4.05 18.49
N ASN A 430 9.49 -4.96 18.27
CA ASN A 430 10.13 -5.74 19.34
C ASN A 430 11.53 -5.22 19.65
N THR A 431 11.68 -4.52 20.78
CA THR A 431 12.93 -3.90 21.23
C THR A 431 13.71 -4.82 22.15
N ARG A 432 14.98 -5.13 21.84
CA ARG A 432 15.80 -6.13 22.53
C ARG A 432 17.23 -5.64 22.76
N MET A 433 17.98 -6.30 23.64
CA MET A 433 19.43 -6.13 23.78
C MET A 433 19.90 -4.68 24.00
N GLY A 434 19.21 -3.95 24.88
CA GLY A 434 19.53 -2.55 25.18
C GLY A 434 19.07 -1.54 24.13
N ALA A 435 18.38 -1.98 23.07
CA ALA A 435 17.85 -1.11 22.04
C ALA A 435 16.93 -0.03 22.61
N GLN A 436 16.88 1.12 21.93
CA GLN A 436 16.00 2.24 22.24
C GLN A 436 15.14 2.58 21.02
N ALA A 437 13.82 2.55 21.17
CA ALA A 437 12.88 3.00 20.14
C ALA A 437 12.10 4.25 20.60
N PHE A 438 11.96 5.23 19.73
CA PHE A 438 11.01 6.33 19.88
C PHE A 438 9.94 6.17 18.81
N VAL A 439 8.69 6.00 19.22
CA VAL A 439 7.55 5.75 18.33
C VAL A 439 6.61 6.94 18.43
N GLN A 440 6.50 7.71 17.37
CA GLN A 440 5.77 8.97 17.34
C GLN A 440 4.69 8.99 16.26
N SER A 441 3.53 9.61 16.52
CA SER A 441 2.48 9.85 15.53
C SER A 441 2.16 8.59 14.71
N THR A 442 1.89 7.47 15.38
CA THR A 442 1.83 6.13 14.77
C THR A 442 0.53 5.45 15.17
N ALA A 443 -0.05 4.63 14.28
CA ALA A 443 -1.30 3.94 14.54
C ALA A 443 -1.22 2.46 14.23
N PHE A 444 -1.76 1.65 15.15
CA PHE A 444 -1.97 0.21 15.02
C PHE A 444 -3.47 -0.06 14.88
N ASN A 445 -3.83 -0.97 13.99
CA ASN A 445 -5.19 -1.35 13.67
C ASN A 445 -5.23 -2.86 13.40
N ASN A 446 -6.19 -3.58 13.98
CA ASN A 446 -6.31 -5.04 13.81
C ASN A 446 -5.01 -5.82 14.14
N CYS A 447 -4.18 -5.30 15.04
CA CYS A 447 -2.94 -5.94 15.44
C CYS A 447 -3.16 -6.89 16.62
N ALA A 448 -2.36 -7.94 16.71
CA ALA A 448 -2.26 -8.79 17.90
C ALA A 448 -1.98 -7.96 19.15
N ASN A 449 -2.20 -8.55 20.33
CA ASN A 449 -2.13 -7.85 21.63
C ASN A 449 -0.75 -7.31 22.02
N LYS A 450 0.26 -7.37 21.14
CA LYS A 450 1.65 -6.94 21.39
C LYS A 450 2.17 -6.02 20.27
N ALA A 451 1.66 -4.79 20.18
CA ALA A 451 2.07 -3.81 19.17
C ALA A 451 3.49 -3.27 19.41
N ILE A 452 3.88 -3.08 20.67
CA ILE A 452 5.23 -2.67 21.06
C ILE A 452 5.63 -3.51 22.26
N LEU A 453 6.78 -4.17 22.21
CA LEU A 453 7.14 -5.18 23.20
C LEU A 453 8.65 -5.33 23.35
N PHE A 454 9.06 -5.99 24.43
CA PHE A 454 10.38 -6.60 24.59
C PHE A 454 10.18 -8.07 24.95
N GLU A 455 10.58 -8.99 24.07
CA GLU A 455 10.51 -10.44 24.28
C GLU A 455 11.67 -11.17 23.56
N ASP A 456 11.91 -12.43 23.92
CA ASP A 456 12.84 -13.39 23.30
C ASP A 456 14.33 -12.98 23.19
N SER A 457 14.82 -12.13 24.10
CA SER A 457 16.25 -11.84 24.28
C SER A 457 16.58 -11.60 25.75
N PRO A 458 17.81 -11.90 26.22
CA PRO A 458 18.16 -11.87 27.64
C PRO A 458 18.31 -10.46 28.24
N GLN A 459 18.50 -9.42 27.41
CA GLN A 459 18.64 -8.04 27.87
C GLN A 459 17.47 -7.19 27.38
N THR A 460 16.90 -6.41 28.30
CA THR A 460 15.80 -5.49 28.05
C THR A 460 16.11 -4.52 26.91
N GLY A 461 15.18 -4.40 25.96
CA GLY A 461 15.08 -3.23 25.09
C GLY A 461 13.95 -2.31 25.56
N TYR A 462 13.95 -1.08 25.05
CA TYR A 462 13.11 -0.02 25.57
C TYR A 462 12.39 0.74 24.44
N ALA A 463 11.20 1.23 24.75
CA ALA A 463 10.44 2.10 23.86
C ALA A 463 9.90 3.33 24.61
N VAL A 464 9.82 4.45 23.90
CA VAL A 464 9.07 5.64 24.31
C VAL A 464 8.06 5.95 23.21
N THR A 465 6.80 6.16 23.59
CA THR A 465 5.70 6.46 22.66
C THR A 465 5.18 7.87 22.85
N GLU A 466 4.92 8.59 21.76
CA GLU A 466 4.30 9.91 21.78
C GLU A 466 3.24 9.99 20.67
N ASP A 467 1.99 10.30 21.00
CA ASP A 467 0.89 10.28 20.01
C ASP A 467 0.83 8.94 19.26
N VAL A 468 0.53 7.86 19.98
CA VAL A 468 0.41 6.50 19.41
C VAL A 468 -0.98 5.95 19.69
N SER A 469 -1.69 5.55 18.63
CA SER A 469 -2.96 4.81 18.74
C SER A 469 -2.67 3.32 18.68
N LEU A 470 -2.90 2.59 19.77
CA LEU A 470 -2.63 1.14 19.83
C LEU A 470 -3.76 0.27 19.26
N GLY A 471 -4.94 0.84 18.97
CA GLY A 471 -6.04 0.14 18.29
C GLY A 471 -6.50 -1.16 18.99
N GLY A 472 -6.51 -1.19 20.32
CA GLY A 472 -6.84 -2.37 21.12
C GLY A 472 -5.66 -3.29 21.45
N SER A 473 -4.48 -3.04 20.88
CA SER A 473 -3.24 -3.71 21.26
C SER A 473 -2.59 -3.08 22.50
N SER A 474 -1.43 -3.60 22.92
CA SER A 474 -0.68 -3.11 24.08
C SER A 474 0.76 -2.71 23.74
N ASN A 475 1.31 -1.82 24.56
CA ASN A 475 2.73 -1.55 24.66
C ASN A 475 3.24 -2.12 25.99
N THR A 476 4.07 -3.17 25.93
CA THR A 476 4.69 -3.82 27.09
C THR A 476 6.19 -3.58 27.19
N ALA A 477 6.79 -2.86 26.22
CA ALA A 477 8.20 -2.53 26.27
C ALA A 477 8.47 -1.57 27.45
N PRO A 478 9.49 -1.84 28.29
CA PRO A 478 9.91 -0.91 29.33
C PRO A 478 10.23 0.48 28.76
N LYS A 479 9.93 1.52 29.53
CA LYS A 479 10.11 2.91 29.09
C LYS A 479 11.60 3.24 28.90
N GLY A 480 11.95 3.74 27.72
CA GLY A 480 13.30 4.17 27.38
C GLY A 480 13.61 5.63 27.76
N THR A 481 14.67 6.16 27.16
CA THR A 481 15.19 7.51 27.44
C THR A 481 15.08 8.48 26.25
N LEU A 482 14.69 8.01 25.08
CA LEU A 482 14.57 8.85 23.89
C LEU A 482 13.43 9.85 23.99
N SER A 483 13.60 10.98 23.32
CA SER A 483 12.59 12.02 23.12
C SER A 483 12.73 12.59 21.70
N ALA A 484 11.80 13.46 21.29
CA ALA A 484 11.90 14.17 20.02
C ALA A 484 13.22 14.97 19.86
N GLY A 485 13.86 15.39 20.96
CA GLY A 485 15.14 16.09 20.95
C GLY A 485 16.38 15.18 20.90
N SER A 486 16.22 13.86 20.95
CA SER A 486 17.34 12.91 20.94
C SER A 486 17.96 12.69 19.56
N PHE A 487 17.32 13.18 18.50
CA PHE A 487 17.73 12.92 17.12
C PHE A 487 18.56 14.07 16.54
N PRO A 488 19.66 13.78 15.82
CA PRO A 488 20.57 14.81 15.31
C PRO A 488 20.10 15.50 14.01
N TYR A 489 18.97 15.07 13.45
CA TYR A 489 18.39 15.63 12.24
C TYR A 489 17.20 16.55 12.56
N SER A 490 16.82 17.38 11.58
CA SER A 490 15.63 18.24 11.67
C SER A 490 14.39 17.45 12.06
N LYS A 491 13.59 18.02 12.98
CA LYS A 491 12.36 17.39 13.46
C LYS A 491 11.46 17.00 12.28
N ILE A 492 11.02 15.75 12.27
CA ILE A 492 10.05 15.24 11.30
C ILE A 492 8.66 15.73 11.71
N ALA A 493 7.93 16.33 10.78
CA ALA A 493 6.57 16.79 11.04
C ALA A 493 5.65 15.59 11.29
N THR A 494 4.98 15.59 12.43
CA THR A 494 4.00 14.57 12.82
C THR A 494 2.66 14.87 12.16
N ILE A 495 2.02 13.86 11.59
CA ILE A 495 0.69 14.03 10.97
C ILE A 495 -0.47 13.76 11.95
N GLY A 496 -0.18 13.28 13.15
CA GLY A 496 -1.17 12.87 14.15
C GLY A 496 -1.54 11.39 13.99
N SER A 497 -1.48 10.59 15.05
CA SER A 497 -1.85 9.16 14.99
C SER A 497 -3.26 8.93 14.43
N GLY A 498 -4.20 9.83 14.71
CA GLY A 498 -5.57 9.78 14.15
C GLY A 498 -5.65 9.94 12.62
N ASN A 499 -4.66 10.55 11.98
CA ASN A 499 -4.64 10.79 10.54
C ASN A 499 -3.85 9.73 9.75
N VAL A 500 -2.95 9.02 10.43
CA VAL A 500 -2.04 8.02 9.83
C VAL A 500 -2.79 7.00 8.98
N LYS A 501 -3.89 6.43 9.49
CA LYS A 501 -4.71 5.42 8.78
C LYS A 501 -5.25 5.91 7.43
N ASN A 502 -5.56 7.21 7.31
CA ASN A 502 -6.16 7.78 6.11
C ASN A 502 -5.13 8.34 5.12
N GLN A 503 -3.94 8.72 5.59
CA GLN A 503 -2.94 9.40 4.76
C GLN A 503 -1.83 8.44 4.28
N VAL A 504 -1.30 7.62 5.18
CA VAL A 504 -0.09 6.82 4.91
C VAL A 504 -0.31 5.76 3.83
N PRO A 505 -1.42 5.00 3.80
CA PRO A 505 -1.64 4.01 2.73
C PRO A 505 -1.63 4.57 1.31
N GLY A 506 -2.04 5.83 1.11
CA GLY A 506 -2.03 6.50 -0.20
C GLY A 506 -0.68 7.07 -0.60
N GLN A 507 0.30 7.06 0.30
CA GLN A 507 1.63 7.64 0.10
C GLN A 507 2.75 6.59 0.15
N ALA A 508 2.51 5.43 0.76
CA ALA A 508 3.48 4.35 0.87
C ALA A 508 3.46 3.43 -0.36
N GLY A 509 4.60 2.81 -0.65
CA GLY A 509 4.79 1.89 -1.76
C GLY A 509 5.31 2.58 -3.02
N GLN A 510 5.34 1.82 -4.11
CA GLN A 510 5.67 2.34 -5.44
C GLN A 510 4.53 3.27 -5.91
N ILE A 511 4.85 4.52 -6.23
CA ILE A 511 3.86 5.58 -6.54
C ILE A 511 3.80 5.99 -8.01
N LEU A 512 4.74 5.51 -8.85
CA LEU A 512 4.77 5.84 -10.28
C LEU A 512 4.06 4.81 -11.15
#